data_AF-A0A916FM09-F1
#
_entry.id   AF-A0A916FM09-F1
#
_cell.length_a   1.000
_cell.length_b   1.000
_cell.length_c   1.000
_cell.angle_alpha   90.00
_cell.angle_beta   90.00
_cell.angle_gamma   90.00
#
_symmetry.space_group_name_H-M   'P 1'
#
loop_
_entity.id
_entity.type
_entity.pdbx_description
1 polymer ?
#
loop_
_entity_poly.entity_id
_entity_poly.type
_entity_poly.pdbx_seq_one_letter_code
_entity_poly.pdbx_strand_id
1 'polypeptide(L)'
;MVCTIAVCDEKGEMMVRDGDCIAIFHSIHRVMKAEKVLKGQRLPILLIPAPRALHADCGLAIRYAAADREAVEGLLTAEGLVPEEIHVKQGEHYLKVG
;
A
#
# COMPACT_ATOMS: atom_id res chain seq x y z
N MET A 1 -18.79 -0.12 24.17
CA MET A 1 -19.05 -1.27 23.28
C MET A 1 -17.69 -1.72 22.77
N VAL A 2 -17.06 -2.61 23.53
CA VAL A 2 -15.69 -3.08 23.32
C VAL A 2 -15.74 -4.21 22.30
N CYS A 3 -15.24 -3.97 21.09
CA CYS A 3 -15.07 -5.05 20.13
C CYS A 3 -13.73 -5.73 20.43
N THR A 4 -13.83 -6.83 21.16
CA THR A 4 -12.77 -7.82 21.37
C THR A 4 -12.37 -8.41 20.03
N ILE A 5 -11.39 -7.81 19.38
CA ILE A 5 -10.69 -8.46 18.26
C ILE A 5 -9.31 -8.78 18.80
N ALA A 6 -9.20 -9.98 19.36
CA ALA A 6 -7.93 -10.67 19.42
C ALA A 6 -7.39 -10.73 18.00
N VAL A 7 -6.18 -10.22 17.79
CA VAL A 7 -5.58 -10.36 16.48
C VAL A 7 -4.17 -10.85 16.62
N CYS A 8 -4.10 -12.16 16.44
CA CYS A 8 -2.90 -12.87 16.10
C CYS A 8 -2.56 -12.47 14.65
N ASP A 9 -1.55 -11.63 14.46
CA ASP A 9 -0.91 -11.43 13.16
C ASP A 9 0.59 -11.30 13.40
N GLU A 10 1.31 -12.42 13.29
CA GLU A 10 2.71 -12.53 13.71
C GLU A 10 3.71 -12.58 12.54
N LYS A 11 3.30 -12.45 11.26
CA LYS A 11 4.18 -12.74 10.11
C LYS A 11 3.95 -11.93 8.81
N GLY A 12 3.31 -10.76 8.82
CA GLY A 12 3.10 -9.96 7.59
C GLY A 12 4.17 -8.89 7.27
N GLU A 13 4.93 -8.43 8.28
CA GLU A 13 5.68 -7.16 8.18
C GLU A 13 7.11 -7.29 7.63
N MET A 14 7.64 -8.51 7.43
CA MET A 14 9.06 -8.72 7.11
C MET A 14 9.48 -8.28 5.69
N MET A 15 8.56 -7.79 4.85
CA MET A 15 8.83 -7.48 3.44
C MET A 15 9.01 -5.99 3.12
N VAL A 16 8.72 -5.07 4.05
CA VAL A 16 8.81 -3.63 3.80
C VAL A 16 10.19 -3.10 4.22
N ARG A 17 10.96 -2.63 3.24
CA ARG A 17 12.28 -2.02 3.46
C ARG A 17 12.14 -0.53 3.72
N ASP A 18 13.15 0.03 4.36
CA ASP A 18 13.31 1.48 4.47
C ASP A 18 13.30 2.12 3.07
N GLY A 19 12.53 3.19 2.91
CA GLY A 19 12.31 3.87 1.64
C GLY A 19 11.23 3.26 0.74
N ASP A 20 10.60 2.15 1.11
CA ASP A 20 9.45 1.64 0.36
C ASP A 20 8.22 2.54 0.58
N CYS A 21 7.46 2.72 -0.50
CA CYS A 21 6.19 3.44 -0.50
C CYS A 21 5.03 2.45 -0.39
N ILE A 22 4.05 2.79 0.44
CA ILE A 22 2.85 2.02 0.75
C ILE A 22 1.65 2.88 0.38
N ALA A 23 1.00 2.56 -0.72
CA ALA A 23 -0.23 3.20 -1.15
C ALA A 23 -1.44 2.44 -0.60
N ILE A 24 -2.21 3.09 0.27
CA ILE A 24 -3.42 2.54 0.88
C ILE A 24 -4.63 2.84 -0.02
N PHE A 25 -5.48 1.82 -0.20
CA PHE A 25 -6.73 1.94 -0.94
C PHE A 25 -7.91 1.50 -0.07
N HIS A 26 -8.92 2.37 0.06
CA HIS A 26 -10.19 2.05 0.72
C HIS A 26 -11.18 1.31 -0.19
N SER A 27 -10.75 0.82 -1.35
CA SER A 27 -11.62 0.15 -2.32
C SER A 27 -10.90 -1.00 -3.03
N ILE A 28 -11.43 -2.22 -2.86
CA ILE A 28 -10.88 -3.44 -3.48
C ILE A 28 -10.90 -3.35 -5.02
N HIS A 29 -11.98 -2.82 -5.61
CA HIS A 29 -12.08 -2.70 -7.06
C HIS A 29 -11.00 -1.80 -7.66
N ARG A 30 -10.66 -0.71 -6.95
CA ARG A 30 -9.59 0.22 -7.35
C ARG A 30 -8.23 -0.44 -7.28
N VAL A 31 -7.92 -1.11 -6.16
CA VAL A 31 -6.61 -1.73 -5.98
C VAL A 31 -6.37 -2.86 -6.99
N MET A 32 -7.39 -3.64 -7.33
CA MET A 32 -7.26 -4.69 -8.34
C MET A 32 -7.00 -4.12 -9.73
N LYS A 33 -7.66 -3.01 -10.09
CA LYS A 33 -7.38 -2.33 -11.36
C LYS A 33 -5.97 -1.73 -11.35
N ALA A 34 -5.59 -1.07 -10.27
CA ALA A 34 -4.26 -0.48 -10.08
C ALA A 34 -3.17 -1.54 -10.22
N GLU A 35 -3.29 -2.64 -9.48
CA GLU A 35 -2.36 -3.76 -9.54
C GLU A 35 -2.22 -4.30 -10.97
N LYS A 36 -3.34 -4.49 -11.67
CA LYS A 36 -3.34 -5.01 -13.04
C LYS A 36 -2.63 -4.07 -14.02
N VAL A 37 -2.86 -2.76 -13.91
CA VAL A 37 -2.20 -1.74 -14.73
C VAL A 37 -0.69 -1.74 -14.46
N LEU A 38 -0.30 -1.71 -13.19
CA LEU A 38 1.10 -1.66 -12.76
C LEU A 38 1.86 -2.94 -13.14
N LYS A 39 1.26 -4.12 -12.94
CA LYS A 39 1.80 -5.40 -13.42
C LYS A 39 1.89 -5.45 -14.94
N GLY A 40 0.94 -4.84 -15.65
CA GLY A 40 0.97 -4.72 -17.12
C GLY A 40 2.19 -3.94 -17.62
N GLN A 41 2.64 -2.94 -16.85
CA GLN A 41 3.85 -2.16 -17.10
C GLN A 41 5.13 -2.84 -16.58
N ARG A 42 5.03 -4.07 -16.06
CA ARG A 42 6.14 -4.83 -15.44
C ARG A 42 6.81 -4.09 -14.29
N LEU A 43 6.08 -3.22 -13.59
CA LEU A 43 6.60 -2.52 -12.42
C LEU A 43 6.72 -3.48 -11.23
N PRO A 44 7.79 -3.36 -10.40
CA PRO A 44 8.01 -4.20 -9.23
C PRO A 44 7.11 -3.78 -8.06
N ILE A 45 5.80 -4.01 -8.23
CA ILE A 45 4.78 -3.70 -7.23
C ILE A 45 4.29 -4.96 -6.51
N LEU A 46 4.01 -4.83 -5.21
CA LEU A 46 3.53 -5.92 -4.38
C LEU A 46 2.23 -5.51 -3.70
N LEU A 47 1.14 -6.20 -4.03
CA LEU A 47 -0.11 -6.07 -3.30
C LEU A 47 0.04 -6.76 -1.94
N ILE A 48 -0.13 -6.01 -0.86
CA ILE A 48 -0.09 -6.50 0.51
C ILE A 48 -1.38 -6.10 1.25
N PRO A 49 -1.86 -6.89 2.23
CA PRO A 49 -2.85 -6.39 3.16
C PRO A 49 -2.30 -5.17 3.91
N ALA A 50 -3.11 -4.13 4.12
CA ALA A 50 -2.64 -2.93 4.81
C ALA A 50 -2.10 -3.31 6.20
N PRO A 51 -0.93 -2.79 6.60
CA PRO A 51 -0.42 -3.00 7.94
C PRO A 51 -1.42 -2.49 8.97
N ARG A 52 -1.62 -3.23 10.06
CA ARG A 52 -2.46 -2.82 11.18
C ARG A 52 -2.04 -1.49 11.80
N ALA A 53 -0.75 -1.17 11.73
CA ALA A 53 -0.19 0.12 12.14
C ALA A 53 -0.72 1.30 11.30
N LEU A 54 -1.21 1.05 10.08
CA LEU A 54 -1.75 2.06 9.17
C LEU A 54 -3.28 2.01 9.10
N HIS A 55 -3.90 0.82 8.94
CA HIS A 55 -5.37 0.72 8.87
C HIS A 55 -5.88 -0.68 9.26
N ALA A 56 -6.84 -0.74 10.20
CA ALA A 56 -7.26 -2.00 10.84
C ALA A 56 -8.46 -2.72 10.19
N ASP A 57 -9.26 -2.06 9.35
CA ASP A 57 -10.63 -2.56 9.07
C ASP A 57 -10.85 -3.21 7.69
N CYS A 58 -10.29 -2.71 6.57
CA CYS A 58 -10.51 -3.31 5.24
C CYS A 58 -9.59 -2.78 4.12
N GLY A 59 -8.43 -2.19 4.45
CA GLY A 59 -7.54 -1.56 3.45
C GLY A 59 -6.64 -2.58 2.76
N LEU A 60 -6.62 -2.58 1.42
CA LEU A 60 -5.54 -3.20 0.67
C LEU A 60 -4.49 -2.15 0.37
N ALA A 61 -3.22 -2.54 0.37
CA ALA A 61 -2.12 -1.65 0.09
C ALA A 61 -1.27 -2.18 -1.07
N ILE A 62 -0.72 -1.24 -1.84
CA ILE A 62 0.31 -1.57 -2.84
C ILE A 62 1.63 -1.04 -2.31
N ARG A 63 2.56 -1.95 -2.07
CA ARG A 63 3.95 -1.64 -1.80
C ARG A 63 4.71 -1.51 -3.11
N TYR A 64 5.54 -0.49 -3.22
CA TYR A 64 6.49 -0.31 -4.32
C TYR A 64 7.72 0.45 -3.82
N ALA A 65 8.84 0.30 -4.52
CA ALA A 65 10.05 1.03 -4.16
C ALA A 65 9.88 2.53 -4.46
N ALA A 66 10.52 3.40 -3.67
CA ALA A 66 10.54 4.83 -3.96
C ALA A 66 11.12 5.17 -5.35
N ALA A 67 11.97 4.30 -5.91
CA ALA A 67 12.49 4.46 -7.27
C ALA A 67 11.38 4.34 -8.34
N ASP A 68 10.39 3.49 -8.11
CA ASP A 68 9.26 3.27 -9.02
C ASP A 68 8.07 4.18 -8.70
N ARG A 69 8.15 4.96 -7.61
CA ARG A 69 7.08 5.84 -7.13
C ARG A 69 6.54 6.74 -8.24
N GLU A 70 7.43 7.41 -8.97
CA GLU A 70 7.04 8.34 -10.03
C GLU A 70 6.29 7.62 -11.17
N ALA A 71 6.76 6.43 -11.56
CA ALA A 71 6.10 5.62 -12.58
C ALA A 71 4.74 5.09 -12.09
N VAL A 72 4.68 4.59 -10.86
CA VAL A 72 3.48 4.06 -10.22
C VAL A 72 2.43 5.16 -10.09
N GLU A 73 2.76 6.27 -9.43
CA GLU A 73 1.85 7.41 -9.23
C GLU A 73 1.42 8.03 -10.57
N GLY A 74 2.33 8.13 -11.55
CA GLY A 74 2.01 8.62 -12.89
C GLY A 74 0.97 7.74 -13.60
N LEU A 75 1.16 6.42 -13.59
CA LEU A 75 0.20 5.45 -14.14
C LEU A 75 -1.14 5.48 -13.41
N LEU A 76 -1.10 5.51 -12.08
CA LEU A 76 -2.31 5.57 -11.26
C LEU A 76 -3.09 6.86 -11.52
N THR A 77 -2.40 8.00 -11.64
CA THR A 77 -3.03 9.29 -11.95
C THR A 77 -3.63 9.28 -13.35
N ALA A 78 -2.92 8.76 -14.34
CA ALA A 78 -3.41 8.66 -15.72
C ALA A 78 -4.68 7.79 -15.83
N GLU A 79 -4.76 6.72 -15.03
CA GLU A 79 -5.92 5.82 -14.98
C GLU A 79 -7.04 6.26 -14.01
N GLY A 80 -6.84 7.34 -13.24
CA GLY A 80 -7.77 7.81 -12.20
C GLY A 80 -7.85 6.89 -10.96
N LEU A 81 -6.77 6.16 -10.69
CA LEU A 81 -6.60 5.17 -9.62
C LEU A 81 -5.69 5.69 -8.50
N VAL A 82 -5.84 6.95 -8.12
CA VAL A 82 -5.02 7.58 -7.08
C VAL A 82 -5.31 6.91 -5.73
N PRO A 83 -4.28 6.49 -4.97
CA PRO A 83 -4.46 6.00 -3.61
C PRO A 83 -4.94 7.12 -2.69
N GLU A 84 -5.65 6.74 -1.63
CA GLU A 84 -6.20 7.71 -0.68
C GLU A 84 -5.11 8.21 0.27
N GLU A 85 -4.19 7.33 0.64
CA GLU A 85 -3.06 7.68 1.50
C GLU A 85 -1.79 6.99 1.03
N ILE A 86 -0.68 7.73 1.01
CA ILE A 86 0.63 7.19 0.70
C ILE A 86 1.51 7.35 1.94
N HIS A 87 2.13 6.25 2.35
CA HIS A 87 3.05 6.19 3.47
C HIS A 87 4.42 5.72 2.99
N VAL A 88 5.50 6.31 3.50
CA VAL A 88 6.87 5.88 3.22
C VAL A 88 7.42 5.24 4.49
N LYS A 89 7.98 4.03 4.37
CA LYS A 89 8.69 3.39 5.48
C LYS A 89 9.98 4.16 5.75
N GLN A 90 10.15 4.68 6.95
CA GLN A 90 11.38 5.29 7.43
C GLN A 90 11.79 4.68 8.78
N GLY A 91 12.74 3.75 8.74
CA GLY A 91 13.21 2.99 9.89
C GLY A 91 12.06 2.24 10.56
N GLU A 92 11.75 2.62 11.79
CA GLU A 92 10.65 2.04 12.57
C GLU A 92 9.29 2.69 12.28
N HIS A 93 9.26 3.85 11.62
CA HIS A 93 8.05 4.64 11.42
C HIS A 93 7.55 4.61 9.97
N TYR A 94 6.28 4.98 9.80
CA TYR A 94 5.67 5.23 8.50
C TYR A 94 5.32 6.71 8.42
N LEU A 95 5.91 7.42 7.46
CA LEU A 95 5.64 8.84 7.23
C LEU A 95 4.58 8.98 6.14
N LYS A 96 3.46 9.61 6.46
CA LYS A 96 2.44 9.96 5.46
C LYS A 96 2.99 11.07 4.56
N VAL A 97 2.93 10.86 3.25
CA VAL A 97 3.44 11.79 2.23
C VAL A 97 2.33 12.29 1.28
N GLY A 98 1.06 12.20 1.72
CA GLY A 98 -0.12 12.68 1.02
C GLY A 98 -0.86 13.74 1.81
#